data_AF-A0A172U9I3-F1
#
_entry.id   AF-A0A172U9I3-F1
#
_cell.length_a   1.000
_cell.length_b   1.000
_cell.length_c   1.000
_cell.angle_alpha   90.00
_cell.angle_beta   90.00
_cell.angle_gamma   90.00
#
_symmetry.space_group_name_H-M   'P 1'
#
loop_
_entity.id
_entity.type
_entity.pdbx_description
1 polymer ?
#
loop_
_entity_poly.entity_id
_entity_poly.type
_entity_poly.pdbx_seq_one_letter_code
_entity_poly.pdbx_strand_id
1 'polypeptide(L)'
;MTDFQLHPQLQQDCFRIGSLALSELLMMNDSQYPWFILVPRRANIKEIHQLNAADRQTLLNESCLLAETLSEQYRPDKLNIAAIGNLVPQLHLHHVVRYQTDKAWPAPIWGKFPAVPYNGDQPEQRLARMREALGAWLLD
;
A
#
# COMPACT_ATOMS: atom_id res chain seq x y z
N MET A 1 -7.43 -13.77 -19.97
CA MET A 1 -6.05 -13.67 -19.44
C MET A 1 -5.85 -12.21 -19.08
N THR A 2 -5.70 -11.89 -17.80
CA THR A 2 -5.56 -10.51 -17.34
C THR A 2 -4.15 -10.03 -17.66
N ASP A 3 -4.06 -9.09 -18.59
CA ASP A 3 -2.83 -8.43 -19.08
C ASP A 3 -2.21 -7.48 -18.02
N PHE A 4 -2.40 -7.79 -16.73
CA PHE A 4 -1.90 -6.99 -15.63
C PHE A 4 -0.40 -7.23 -15.45
N GLN A 5 0.36 -6.15 -15.44
CA GLN A 5 1.76 -6.13 -15.00
C GLN A 5 1.93 -4.98 -14.01
N LEU A 6 2.60 -5.25 -12.89
CA LEU A 6 2.91 -4.20 -11.92
C LEU A 6 3.88 -3.20 -12.56
N HIS A 7 3.63 -1.90 -12.39
CA HIS A 7 4.45 -0.85 -13.00
C HIS A 7 5.91 -0.96 -12.52
N PRO A 8 6.93 -0.81 -13.40
CA PRO A 8 8.33 -1.00 -13.05
C PRO A 8 8.81 -0.17 -11.84
N GLN A 9 8.36 1.08 -11.74
CA GLN A 9 8.68 1.94 -10.59
C GLN A 9 8.16 1.35 -9.26
N LEU A 10 6.93 0.80 -9.25
CA LEU A 10 6.38 0.17 -8.05
C LEU A 10 7.12 -1.14 -7.72
N GLN A 11 7.56 -1.90 -8.74
CA GLN A 11 8.39 -3.08 -8.54
C GLN A 11 9.75 -2.73 -7.92
N GLN A 12 10.34 -1.59 -8.34
CA GLN A 12 11.64 -1.14 -7.86
C GLN A 12 11.56 -0.56 -6.44
N ASP A 13 10.53 0.24 -6.16
CA ASP A 13 10.43 1.02 -4.91
C ASP A 13 9.79 0.25 -3.76
N CYS A 14 9.19 -0.92 -4.02
CA CYS A 14 8.41 -1.64 -3.03
C CYS A 14 8.83 -3.09 -2.85
N PHE A 15 8.59 -3.60 -1.65
CA PHE A 15 8.59 -5.03 -1.35
C PHE A 15 7.18 -5.58 -1.54
N ARG A 16 7.04 -6.76 -2.17
CA ARG A 16 5.75 -7.43 -2.31
C ARG A 16 5.40 -8.20 -1.03
N ILE A 17 4.20 -7.94 -0.48
CA ILE A 17 3.66 -8.70 0.65
C ILE A 17 2.95 -9.96 0.14
N GLY A 18 1.98 -9.79 -0.75
CA GLY A 18 1.16 -10.86 -1.33
C GLY A 18 0.02 -10.30 -2.18
N SER A 19 -0.91 -11.14 -2.58
CA SER A 19 -2.08 -10.76 -3.36
C SER A 19 -3.37 -10.93 -2.56
N LEU A 20 -4.23 -9.92 -2.57
CA LEU A 20 -5.63 -10.01 -2.17
C LEU A 20 -6.51 -10.39 -3.39
N ALA A 21 -7.83 -10.44 -3.20
CA ALA A 21 -8.78 -10.81 -4.24
C ALA A 21 -8.60 -9.98 -5.53
N LEU A 22 -8.56 -8.66 -5.41
CA LEU A 22 -8.37 -7.72 -6.49
C LEU A 22 -6.94 -7.20 -6.57
N SER A 23 -6.31 -6.86 -5.45
CA SER A 23 -5.07 -6.05 -5.45
C SER A 23 -3.80 -6.83 -5.14
N GLU A 24 -2.67 -6.42 -5.72
CA GLU A 24 -1.35 -6.68 -5.12
C GLU A 24 -1.20 -5.78 -3.89
N LEU A 25 -0.67 -6.34 -2.79
CA LEU A 25 -0.31 -5.60 -1.59
C LEU A 25 1.20 -5.43 -1.52
N LEU A 26 1.64 -4.18 -1.48
CA LEU A 26 3.04 -3.78 -1.47
C LEU A 26 3.37 -3.00 -0.19
N MET A 27 4.63 -3.04 0.20
CA MET A 27 5.22 -2.19 1.24
C MET A 27 6.26 -1.28 0.58
N MET A 28 6.09 0.04 0.70
CA MET A 28 7.04 1.02 0.17
C MET A 28 8.38 0.90 0.91
N ASN A 29 9.50 0.96 0.18
CA ASN A 29 10.84 0.94 0.75
C ASN A 29 11.26 2.31 1.31
N ASP A 30 10.44 2.84 2.23
CA ASP A 30 10.74 4.02 3.04
C ASP A 30 10.49 3.71 4.51
N SER A 31 11.58 3.55 5.26
CA SER A 31 11.59 3.21 6.68
C SER A 31 11.09 4.32 7.60
N GLN A 32 10.91 5.54 7.07
CA GLN A 32 10.44 6.69 7.85
C GLN A 32 8.98 6.52 8.31
N TYR A 33 8.17 5.72 7.61
CA TYR A 33 6.76 5.50 7.92
C TYR A 33 6.35 4.05 7.58
N PRO A 34 5.50 3.38 8.37
CA PRO A 34 4.83 2.17 7.89
C PRO A 34 3.88 2.55 6.74
N TRP A 35 4.26 2.18 5.51
CA TRP A 35 3.61 2.61 4.28
C TRP A 35 3.34 1.43 3.35
N PHE A 36 2.05 1.21 3.09
CA PHE A 36 1.53 0.11 2.29
C PHE A 36 0.75 0.63 1.09
N ILE A 37 0.68 -0.16 0.02
CA ILE A 37 0.08 0.24 -1.24
C ILE A 37 -0.74 -0.93 -1.79
N LEU A 38 -2.01 -0.67 -2.12
CA LEU A 38 -2.84 -1.59 -2.88
C LEU A 38 -2.76 -1.24 -4.37
N VAL A 39 -2.55 -2.23 -5.23
CA VAL A 39 -2.52 -2.06 -6.69
C VAL A 39 -3.55 -3.01 -7.32
N PRO A 40 -4.74 -2.54 -7.72
CA PRO A 40 -5.75 -3.38 -8.36
C PRO A 40 -5.20 -4.09 -9.61
N ARG A 41 -5.40 -5.40 -9.70
CA ARG A 41 -4.90 -6.25 -10.80
C ARG A 41 -5.78 -6.13 -12.04
N ARG A 42 -5.83 -4.93 -12.61
CA ARG A 42 -6.56 -4.57 -13.83
C ARG A 42 -5.63 -3.77 -14.74
N ALA A 43 -5.55 -4.19 -16.01
CA ALA A 43 -4.73 -3.51 -16.99
C ALA A 43 -5.31 -2.12 -17.32
N ASN A 44 -4.43 -1.15 -17.60
CA ASN A 44 -4.78 0.19 -18.10
C ASN A 44 -5.74 1.01 -17.22
N ILE A 45 -5.77 0.76 -15.91
CA ILE A 45 -6.51 1.57 -14.94
C ILE A 45 -5.57 2.60 -14.32
N LYS A 46 -5.97 3.87 -14.37
CA LYS A 46 -5.29 5.02 -13.77
C LYS A 46 -6.05 5.58 -12.57
N GLU A 47 -7.38 5.53 -12.63
CA GLU A 47 -8.26 6.15 -11.64
C GLU A 47 -9.26 5.14 -11.09
N ILE A 48 -9.67 5.31 -9.83
CA ILE A 48 -10.68 4.44 -9.19
C ILE A 48 -11.99 4.42 -10.00
N HIS A 49 -12.38 5.55 -10.58
CA HIS A 49 -13.60 5.63 -11.38
C HIS A 49 -13.51 4.90 -12.74
N GLN A 50 -12.35 4.38 -13.13
CA GLN A 50 -12.21 3.55 -14.33
C GLN A 50 -12.44 2.06 -14.03
N LEU A 51 -12.38 1.66 -12.75
CA LEU A 51 -12.81 0.33 -12.33
C LEU A 51 -14.32 0.15 -12.55
N ASN A 52 -14.73 -1.08 -12.85
CA ASN A 52 -16.15 -1.45 -12.83
C ASN A 52 -16.70 -1.39 -11.40
N ALA A 53 -18.03 -1.39 -11.24
CA ALA A 53 -18.67 -1.21 -9.94
C ALA A 53 -18.27 -2.28 -8.91
N ALA A 54 -18.14 -3.54 -9.32
CA ALA A 54 -17.73 -4.62 -8.43
C ALA A 54 -16.29 -4.43 -7.94
N ASP A 55 -15.37 -4.12 -8.84
CA ASP A 55 -13.97 -3.88 -8.50
C ASP A 55 -13.78 -2.63 -7.61
N ARG A 56 -14.60 -1.58 -7.78
CA ARG A 56 -14.57 -0.43 -6.86
C ARG A 56 -14.97 -0.85 -5.45
N GLN A 57 -16.01 -1.66 -5.31
CA GLN A 57 -16.44 -2.17 -4.01
C GLN A 57 -15.38 -3.09 -3.40
N THR A 58 -14.77 -3.97 -4.20
CA THR A 58 -13.68 -4.83 -3.72
C THR A 58 -12.47 -4.02 -3.28
N LEU A 59 -12.05 -3.00 -4.05
CA LEU A 59 -10.95 -2.12 -3.65
C LEU A 59 -11.25 -1.39 -2.33
N LEU A 60 -12.48 -0.89 -2.15
CA LEU A 60 -12.88 -0.26 -0.90
C LEU A 60 -12.83 -1.24 0.28
N ASN A 61 -13.34 -2.46 0.10
CA ASN A 61 -13.31 -3.49 1.13
C ASN A 61 -11.86 -3.89 1.50
N GLU A 62 -10.98 -4.05 0.50
CA GLU A 62 -9.55 -4.34 0.73
C GLU A 62 -8.84 -3.17 1.41
N SER A 63 -9.18 -1.93 1.06
CA SER A 63 -8.65 -0.73 1.69
C SER A 63 -9.06 -0.64 3.17
N CYS A 64 -10.32 -0.92 3.48
CA CYS A 64 -10.83 -0.99 4.86
C CYS A 64 -10.15 -2.11 5.65
N LEU A 65 -10.07 -3.32 5.09
CA LEU A 65 -9.37 -4.45 5.71
C LEU A 65 -7.93 -4.09 6.07
N LEU A 66 -7.18 -3.54 5.11
CA LEU A 66 -5.81 -3.11 5.35
C LEU A 66 -5.74 -2.03 6.42
N ALA A 67 -6.62 -1.02 6.39
CA ALA A 67 -6.65 0.05 7.39
C ALA A 67 -6.94 -0.47 8.81
N GLU A 68 -7.86 -1.43 8.96
CA GLU A 68 -8.16 -2.08 10.24
C GLU A 68 -6.95 -2.87 10.74
N THR A 69 -6.35 -3.71 9.89
CA THR A 69 -5.14 -4.45 10.23
C THR A 69 -4.00 -3.51 10.63
N LEU A 70 -3.76 -2.43 9.89
CA LEU A 70 -2.73 -1.45 10.23
C LEU A 70 -3.02 -0.76 11.56
N SER A 71 -4.29 -0.50 11.87
CA SER A 71 -4.68 0.10 13.15
C SER A 71 -4.35 -0.83 14.32
N GLU A 72 -4.59 -2.13 14.19
CA GLU A 72 -4.25 -3.13 15.19
C GLU A 72 -2.73 -3.33 15.34
N GLN A 73 -2.03 -3.45 14.21
CA GLN A 73 -0.60 -3.79 14.19
C GLN A 73 0.32 -2.63 14.57
N TYR A 74 -0.09 -1.38 14.27
CA TYR A 74 0.75 -0.20 14.44
C TYR A 74 0.20 0.86 15.40
N ARG A 75 -1.08 0.79 15.77
CA ARG A 75 -1.74 1.77 16.66
C ARG A 75 -1.43 3.24 16.29
N PRO A 76 -1.70 3.65 15.04
CA PRO A 76 -1.43 5.02 14.59
C PRO A 76 -2.25 6.05 15.35
N ASP A 77 -1.74 7.27 15.43
CA ASP A 77 -2.56 8.44 15.76
C ASP A 77 -3.54 8.76 14.62
N LYS A 78 -3.14 8.50 13.37
CA LYS A 78 -3.98 8.67 12.17
C LYS A 78 -3.52 7.77 11.02
N LEU A 79 -4.47 7.34 10.18
CA LEU A 79 -4.18 6.81 8.84
C LEU A 79 -4.36 7.88 7.77
N ASN A 80 -3.44 7.94 6.81
CA ASN A 80 -3.60 8.68 5.55
C ASN A 80 -3.80 7.69 4.41
N ILE A 81 -4.89 7.87 3.67
CA ILE A 81 -5.23 7.04 2.51
C ILE A 81 -5.40 7.96 1.31
N ALA A 82 -4.73 7.67 0.20
CA ALA A 82 -4.82 8.49 -1.00
C ALA A 82 -4.55 7.68 -2.26
N ALA A 83 -5.36 7.91 -3.29
CA ALA A 83 -5.02 7.59 -4.66
C ALA A 83 -4.42 8.86 -5.28
N ILE A 84 -3.12 8.84 -5.50
CA ILE A 84 -2.38 9.83 -6.28
C ILE A 84 -1.80 9.05 -7.46
N GLY A 85 -1.28 9.72 -8.48
CA GLY A 85 -0.72 9.00 -9.63
C GLY A 85 -0.01 9.86 -10.65
N ASN A 86 0.48 11.04 -10.23
CA ASN A 86 1.00 12.04 -11.16
C ASN A 86 2.22 11.53 -11.96
N LEU A 87 3.08 10.72 -11.33
CA LEU A 87 4.28 10.14 -11.96
C LEU A 87 4.08 8.68 -12.38
N VAL A 88 3.45 7.87 -11.53
CA VAL A 88 3.12 6.47 -11.83
C VAL A 88 1.63 6.41 -12.20
N PRO A 89 1.28 6.24 -13.49
CA PRO A 89 -0.10 6.33 -13.94
C PRO A 89 -0.93 5.09 -13.62
N GLN A 90 -0.33 3.96 -13.25
CA GLN A 90 -1.08 2.77 -12.84
C GLN A 90 -1.78 3.07 -11.51
N LEU A 91 -3.09 2.80 -11.41
CA LEU A 91 -3.85 3.01 -10.20
C LEU A 91 -3.23 2.27 -9.01
N HIS A 92 -2.95 3.01 -7.95
CA HIS A 92 -2.48 2.48 -6.69
C HIS A 92 -3.02 3.33 -5.53
N LEU A 93 -3.30 2.69 -4.40
CA LEU A 93 -3.93 3.31 -3.24
C LEU A 93 -2.99 3.21 -2.03
N HIS A 94 -2.44 4.34 -1.62
CA HIS A 94 -1.52 4.43 -0.49
C HIS A 94 -2.27 4.33 0.85
N HIS A 95 -1.66 3.63 1.81
CA HIS A 95 -2.08 3.52 3.21
C HIS A 95 -0.86 3.80 4.09
N VAL A 96 -0.88 4.93 4.80
CA VAL A 96 0.26 5.39 5.60
C VAL A 96 -0.15 5.50 7.05
N VAL A 97 0.57 4.81 7.93
CA VAL A 97 0.49 4.92 9.38
C VAL A 97 1.18 6.21 9.82
N ARG A 98 0.47 7.11 10.49
CA ARG A 98 0.97 8.41 10.94
C ARG A 98 0.98 8.49 12.46
N TYR A 99 1.97 9.20 12.98
CA TYR A 99 2.14 9.51 14.39
C TYR A 99 2.38 11.01 14.55
N GLN A 100 1.96 11.61 15.66
CA GLN A 100 2.25 13.01 15.96
C GLN A 100 3.76 13.29 16.08
N THR A 101 4.53 12.24 16.36
CA THR A 101 5.99 12.25 16.44
C THR A 101 6.67 11.93 15.11
N ASP A 102 5.93 11.59 14.05
CA ASP A 102 6.53 11.29 12.76
C ASP A 102 7.11 12.55 12.10
N LYS A 103 8.14 12.34 11.28
CA LYS A 103 8.97 13.41 10.72
C LYS A 103 8.20 14.43 9.88
N ALA A 104 7.06 14.05 9.32
CA ALA A 104 6.25 14.90 8.45
C ALA A 104 5.03 15.49 9.15
N TRP A 105 4.68 15.08 10.37
CA TRP A 105 3.46 15.55 11.04
C TRP A 105 3.45 17.08 11.22
N PRO A 106 2.31 17.78 10.98
CA PRO A 106 1.01 17.30 10.49
C PRO A 106 0.86 17.34 8.95
N ALA A 107 1.94 17.59 8.23
CA ALA A 107 1.94 17.68 6.77
C ALA A 107 1.77 16.31 6.08
N PRO A 108 1.37 16.27 4.80
CA PRO A 108 1.45 15.06 3.98
C PRO A 108 2.89 14.56 3.84
N ILE A 109 3.07 13.25 3.70
CA ILE A 109 4.39 12.64 3.53
C ILE A 109 4.94 12.78 2.10
N TRP A 110 4.06 12.86 1.11
CA TRP A 110 4.42 12.75 -0.31
C TRP A 110 5.33 13.89 -0.74
N GLY A 111 6.58 13.57 -1.12
CA GLY A 111 7.57 14.54 -1.57
C GLY A 111 8.12 15.45 -0.46
N LYS A 112 7.77 15.22 0.82
CA LYS A 112 8.21 16.09 1.93
C LYS A 112 9.69 15.88 2.26
N PHE A 113 10.14 14.63 2.26
CA PHE A 113 11.52 14.24 2.49
C PHE A 113 11.92 13.13 1.51
N PRO A 114 13.22 13.00 1.19
CA PRO A 114 13.73 11.84 0.46
C PRO A 114 13.42 10.54 1.20
N ALA A 115 13.09 9.47 0.46
CA ALA A 115 12.87 8.16 1.03
C ALA A 115 14.16 7.60 1.66
N VAL A 116 14.02 6.88 2.78
CA VAL A 116 15.14 6.21 3.44
C VAL A 116 14.89 4.71 3.40
N PRO A 117 15.65 3.94 2.60
CA PRO A 117 15.47 2.50 2.51
C PRO A 117 15.54 1.81 3.87
N TYR A 118 14.81 0.71 4.03
CA TYR A 118 15.01 -0.19 5.15
C TYR A 118 16.42 -0.79 5.15
N ASN A 119 16.91 -1.18 6.32
CA ASN A 119 18.23 -1.81 6.49
C ASN A 119 18.13 -3.09 7.35
N GLY A 120 19.14 -3.96 7.22
CA GLY A 120 19.18 -5.26 7.91
C GLY A 120 17.91 -6.07 7.65
N ASP A 121 17.41 -6.74 8.69
CA ASP A 121 16.23 -7.62 8.62
C ASP A 121 14.88 -6.88 8.82
N GLN A 122 14.91 -5.54 8.85
CA GLN A 122 13.69 -4.74 9.05
C GLN A 122 12.61 -4.98 7.98
N PRO A 123 12.93 -5.07 6.67
CA PRO A 123 11.92 -5.38 5.67
C PRO A 123 11.25 -6.73 5.96
N GLU A 124 12.04 -7.78 6.19
CA GLU A 124 11.58 -9.16 6.39
C GLU A 124 10.66 -9.27 7.61
N GLN A 125 11.03 -8.63 8.73
CA GLN A 125 10.21 -8.62 9.94
C GLN A 125 8.84 -7.96 9.71
N ARG A 126 8.79 -6.87 8.93
CA ARG A 126 7.53 -6.18 8.60
C ARG A 126 6.69 -6.98 7.63
N LEU A 127 7.32 -7.58 6.61
CA LEU A 127 6.65 -8.48 5.68
C LEU A 127 6.05 -9.67 6.42
N ALA A 128 6.80 -10.31 7.33
CA ALA A 128 6.32 -11.43 8.13
C ALA A 128 5.11 -11.04 8.99
N ARG A 129 5.19 -9.92 9.73
CA ARG A 129 4.08 -9.39 10.53
C ARG A 129 2.81 -9.20 9.70
N MET A 130 2.93 -8.57 8.54
CA MET A 130 1.76 -8.28 7.70
C MET A 130 1.20 -9.54 7.05
N ARG A 131 2.06 -10.49 6.65
CA ARG A 131 1.61 -11.79 6.13
C ARG A 131 0.88 -12.61 7.18
N GLU A 132 1.37 -12.62 8.42
CA GLU A 132 0.70 -13.28 9.53
C GLU A 132 -0.68 -12.64 9.80
N ALA A 133 -0.73 -11.31 9.90
CA ALA A 133 -1.97 -10.60 10.19
C ALA A 133 -3.03 -10.70 9.08
N LEU A 134 -2.60 -10.80 7.81
CA LEU A 134 -3.50 -10.88 6.65
C LEU A 134 -3.63 -12.31 6.09
N GLY A 135 -3.09 -13.33 6.74
CA GLY A 135 -2.93 -14.66 6.16
C GLY A 135 -4.22 -15.29 5.63
N ALA A 136 -5.37 -15.05 6.28
CA ALA A 136 -6.67 -15.55 5.82
C ALA A 136 -7.20 -14.87 4.53
N TRP A 137 -6.60 -13.76 4.12
CA TRP A 137 -7.02 -12.92 3.00
C TRP A 137 -6.01 -12.90 1.84
N LEU A 138 -4.77 -13.31 2.10
CA LEU A 138 -3.76 -13.47 1.08
C LEU A 138 -4.02 -14.75 0.27
N LEU A 139 -3.78 -14.69 -1.03
CA LEU A 139 -4.04 -15.79 -1.98
C LEU A 139 -2.81 -16.66 -2.24
N ASP A 140 -1.65 -16.30 -1.69
CA ASP A 140 -0.34 -16.89 -1.93
C ASP A 140 0.36 -17.35 -0.64
#